data_AF-A0AAN6M127-F1
#
_entry.id   AF-A0AAN6M127-F1
#
_cell.length_a   1.000
_cell.length_b   1.000
_cell.length_c   1.000
_cell.angle_alpha   90.00
_cell.angle_beta   90.00
_cell.angle_gamma   90.00
#
_symmetry.space_group_name_H-M   'P 1'
#
loop_
_entity.id
_entity.type
_entity.pdbx_description
1 polymer ?
#
loop_
_entity_poly.entity_id
_entity_poly.type
_entity_poly.pdbx_seq_one_letter_code
_entity_poly.pdbx_strand_id
1 'polypeptide(L)'
;MHPLALFLLISPTLAFPALHLRATNTTCNSTQTAVLISGIKLNLAYQADELKSLKTLQYLSTTAPTTLRAANSTSDPLFTMQQCSVATLQQKAIAVREKNQMLAEEMKSGSSLMRGLASVAQEQNKAKVALKGLKAGGNDTVALEEIVKGVERGVKLNEENVKIAEEKSCGR
;
A
#
# COMPACT_ATOMS: atom_id res chain seq x y z
N MET A 1 52.64 -5.85 -72.61
CA MET A 1 52.37 -6.82 -71.52
C MET A 1 52.38 -6.02 -70.23
N HIS A 2 51.24 -5.95 -69.54
CA HIS A 2 51.02 -5.13 -68.34
C HIS A 2 51.43 -5.91 -67.07
N PRO A 3 51.98 -5.28 -66.03
CA PRO A 3 51.88 -5.80 -64.67
C PRO A 3 50.76 -5.07 -63.91
N LEU A 4 49.83 -5.87 -63.38
CA LEU A 4 48.73 -5.48 -62.50
C LEU A 4 49.27 -5.11 -61.10
N ALA A 5 48.85 -3.98 -60.59
CA ALA A 5 49.10 -3.53 -59.22
C ALA A 5 48.19 -4.29 -58.22
N LEU A 6 48.80 -4.83 -57.16
CA LEU A 6 48.13 -5.53 -56.06
C LEU A 6 47.81 -4.50 -54.94
N PHE A 7 46.53 -4.15 -54.77
CA PHE A 7 46.05 -3.37 -53.63
C PHE A 7 45.45 -4.32 -52.58
N LEU A 8 46.11 -4.46 -51.42
CA LEU A 8 45.58 -5.13 -50.23
C LEU A 8 44.85 -4.10 -49.36
N LEU A 9 43.52 -4.22 -49.26
CA LEU A 9 42.67 -3.44 -48.36
C LEU A 9 42.69 -4.08 -46.96
N ILE A 10 43.13 -3.31 -45.97
CA ILE A 10 43.06 -3.64 -44.55
C ILE A 10 41.68 -3.18 -44.05
N SER A 11 40.83 -4.12 -43.62
CA SER A 11 39.55 -3.81 -42.96
C SER A 11 39.76 -3.67 -41.44
N PRO A 12 39.32 -2.57 -40.79
CA PRO A 12 39.29 -2.51 -39.33
C PRO A 12 38.02 -3.20 -38.80
N THR A 13 38.19 -4.24 -38.00
CA THR A 13 37.12 -4.85 -37.23
C THR A 13 36.72 -3.92 -36.08
N LEU A 14 35.55 -3.30 -36.18
CA LEU A 14 34.92 -2.60 -35.06
C LEU A 14 34.44 -3.63 -34.03
N ALA A 15 35.20 -3.78 -32.94
CA ALA A 15 34.77 -4.52 -31.77
C ALA A 15 33.74 -3.69 -31.01
N PHE A 16 32.46 -4.04 -31.16
CA PHE A 16 31.41 -3.55 -30.26
C PHE A 16 31.62 -4.15 -28.87
N PRO A 17 31.57 -3.36 -27.78
CA PRO A 17 31.50 -3.92 -26.46
C PRO A 17 30.16 -4.65 -26.34
N ALA A 18 30.21 -5.97 -26.17
CA ALA A 18 29.06 -6.75 -25.75
C ALA A 18 28.58 -6.17 -24.42
N LEU A 19 27.39 -5.56 -24.44
CA LEU A 19 26.62 -5.30 -23.23
C LEU A 19 26.44 -6.66 -22.54
N HIS A 20 27.28 -6.94 -21.56
CA HIS A 20 27.03 -7.98 -20.59
C HIS A 20 25.76 -7.60 -19.84
N LEU A 21 24.61 -8.04 -20.36
CA LEU A 21 23.42 -8.27 -19.55
C LEU A 21 23.84 -9.26 -18.47
N ARG A 22 24.29 -8.71 -17.34
CA ARG A 22 24.43 -9.45 -16.11
C ARG A 22 23.01 -9.81 -15.72
N ALA A 23 22.57 -10.99 -16.17
CA ALA A 23 21.42 -11.65 -15.59
C ALA A 23 21.76 -11.88 -14.12
N THR A 24 21.40 -10.92 -13.28
CA THR A 24 21.33 -11.14 -11.85
C THR A 24 20.33 -12.29 -11.70
N ASN A 25 20.85 -13.44 -11.30
CA ASN A 25 20.11 -14.64 -10.99
C ASN A 25 19.26 -14.40 -9.72
N THR A 26 18.34 -13.44 -9.79
CA THR A 26 17.24 -13.30 -8.85
C THR A 26 16.28 -14.41 -9.19
N THR A 27 16.40 -15.53 -8.48
CA THR A 27 15.42 -16.60 -8.49
C THR A 27 14.10 -16.00 -8.03
N CYS A 28 13.30 -15.56 -8.99
CA CYS A 28 12.02 -14.96 -8.70
C CYS A 28 11.09 -16.08 -8.25
N ASN A 29 10.68 -16.06 -6.98
CA ASN A 29 9.79 -17.06 -6.41
C ASN A 29 8.33 -16.68 -6.71
N SER A 30 7.79 -17.23 -7.80
CA SER A 30 6.42 -16.94 -8.26
C SER A 30 5.35 -17.23 -7.21
N THR A 31 5.58 -18.23 -6.35
CA THR A 31 4.66 -18.57 -5.26
C THR A 31 4.66 -17.48 -4.18
N GLN A 32 5.84 -17.06 -3.72
CA GLN A 32 5.95 -15.97 -2.75
C GLN A 32 5.40 -14.65 -3.31
N THR A 33 5.63 -14.37 -4.60
CA THR A 33 5.04 -13.20 -5.28
C THR A 33 3.51 -13.26 -5.29
N ALA A 34 2.91 -14.42 -5.58
CA ALA A 34 1.46 -14.58 -5.55
C ALA A 34 0.89 -14.40 -4.13
N VAL A 35 1.58 -14.90 -3.10
CA VAL A 35 1.21 -14.69 -1.69
C VAL A 35 1.27 -13.21 -1.34
N LEU A 36 2.34 -12.50 -1.75
CA LEU A 36 2.49 -11.07 -1.51
C LEU A 36 1.36 -10.26 -2.16
N ILE A 37 1.07 -10.51 -3.44
CA ILE A 37 -0.04 -9.86 -4.16
C ILE A 37 -1.37 -10.12 -3.45
N SER A 38 -1.63 -11.38 -3.07
CA SER A 38 -2.86 -11.76 -2.35
C SER A 38 -2.96 -11.07 -1.00
N GLY A 39 -1.84 -10.94 -0.27
CA GLY A 39 -1.76 -10.21 0.98
C GLY A 39 -2.01 -8.71 0.80
N ILE A 40 -1.51 -8.08 -0.26
CA ILE A 40 -1.81 -6.66 -0.56
C ILE A 40 -3.30 -6.49 -0.89
N LYS A 41 -3.88 -7.40 -1.68
CA LYS A 41 -5.33 -7.39 -1.99
C LYS A 41 -6.20 -7.61 -0.75
N LEU A 42 -5.79 -8.46 0.18
CA LEU A 42 -6.45 -8.62 1.47
C LEU A 42 -6.38 -7.33 2.32
N ASN A 43 -5.27 -6.61 2.23
CA ASN A 43 -5.14 -5.30 2.88
C ASN A 43 -6.16 -4.28 2.35
N LEU A 44 -6.33 -4.23 1.03
CA LEU A 44 -7.32 -3.40 0.36
C LEU A 44 -8.74 -3.75 0.80
N ALA A 45 -9.06 -5.05 0.93
CA ALA A 45 -10.38 -5.49 1.38
C ALA A 45 -10.68 -4.97 2.80
N TYR A 46 -9.72 -5.05 3.73
CA TYR A 46 -9.90 -4.49 5.07
C TYR A 46 -10.04 -2.97 5.07
N GLN A 47 -9.30 -2.25 4.22
CA GLN A 47 -9.46 -0.79 4.09
C GLN A 47 -10.81 -0.39 3.48
N ALA A 48 -11.34 -1.19 2.53
CA ALA A 48 -12.67 -0.97 1.98
C ALA A 48 -13.77 -1.15 3.04
N ASP A 49 -13.65 -2.18 3.89
CA ASP A 49 -14.56 -2.38 5.01
C ASP A 49 -14.36 -1.31 6.11
N GLU A 50 -13.13 -0.85 6.34
CA GLU A 50 -12.83 0.28 7.23
C GLU A 50 -13.54 1.55 6.75
N LEU A 51 -13.50 1.86 5.45
CA LEU A 51 -14.19 3.03 4.88
C LEU A 51 -15.72 2.95 5.06
N LYS A 52 -16.32 1.77 4.88
CA LYS A 52 -17.76 1.57 5.18
C LYS A 52 -18.03 1.84 6.66
N SER A 53 -17.18 1.29 7.53
CA SER A 53 -17.28 1.44 8.99
C SER A 53 -17.12 2.90 9.44
N LEU A 54 -16.23 3.66 8.79
CA LEU A 54 -16.02 5.09 9.04
C LEU A 54 -17.22 5.94 8.58
N LYS A 55 -17.85 5.60 7.45
CA LYS A 55 -19.08 6.27 7.00
C LYS A 55 -20.22 6.06 8.00
N THR A 56 -20.36 4.86 8.56
CA THR A 56 -21.31 4.62 9.66
C THR A 56 -20.95 5.46 10.88
N LEU A 57 -19.67 5.57 11.24
CA LEU A 57 -19.22 6.40 12.36
C LEU A 57 -19.51 7.89 12.14
N GLN A 58 -19.35 8.39 10.91
CA GLN A 58 -19.74 9.75 10.50
C GLN A 58 -21.25 9.99 10.58
N TYR A 59 -22.06 8.99 10.20
CA TYR A 59 -23.51 9.07 10.36
C TYR A 59 -23.90 9.14 11.84
N LEU A 60 -23.31 8.30 12.69
CA LEU A 60 -23.57 8.31 14.13
C LEU A 60 -23.14 9.63 14.80
N SER A 61 -22.01 10.24 14.38
CA SER A 61 -21.57 11.52 14.94
C SER A 61 -22.50 12.70 14.60
N THR A 62 -23.19 12.62 13.46
CA THR A 62 -24.09 13.68 12.97
C THR A 62 -25.53 13.49 13.42
N THR A 63 -25.96 12.25 13.72
CA THR A 63 -27.34 11.92 14.07
C THR A 63 -27.61 11.72 15.57
N ALA A 64 -26.57 11.71 16.41
CA ALA A 64 -26.74 11.66 17.86
C ALA A 64 -27.64 12.81 18.38
N PRO A 65 -28.67 12.53 19.20
CA PRO A 65 -29.62 13.53 19.68
C PRO A 65 -28.93 14.73 20.36
N THR A 66 -29.30 15.94 19.97
CA THR A 66 -28.71 17.20 20.46
C THR A 66 -28.91 17.43 21.96
N THR A 67 -29.88 16.77 22.60
CA THR A 67 -30.10 16.81 24.05
C THR A 67 -29.08 16.01 24.87
N LEU A 68 -28.34 15.09 24.25
CA LEU A 68 -27.23 14.34 24.87
C LEU A 68 -25.86 14.95 24.61
N ARG A 69 -25.75 15.93 23.69
CA ARG A 69 -24.46 16.58 23.35
C ARG A 69 -23.85 17.40 24.49
N ALA A 70 -24.65 17.81 25.49
CA ALA A 70 -24.21 18.69 26.57
C ALA A 70 -23.74 17.96 27.84
N ALA A 71 -23.87 16.64 27.93
CA ALA A 71 -23.55 15.89 29.15
C ALA A 71 -22.40 14.91 28.91
N ASN A 72 -21.16 15.43 28.95
CA ASN A 72 -19.95 14.63 29.18
C ASN A 72 -19.88 13.33 28.34
N SER A 73 -19.92 13.51 27.02
CA SER A 73 -20.26 12.51 26.00
C SER A 73 -19.15 11.49 25.71
N THR A 74 -18.81 10.66 26.70
CA THR A 74 -17.98 9.45 26.49
C THR A 74 -18.84 8.19 26.30
N SER A 75 -20.17 8.33 26.17
CA SER A 75 -21.11 7.28 26.55
C SER A 75 -22.17 6.88 25.52
N ASP A 76 -22.10 7.33 24.25
CA ASP A 76 -22.96 6.74 23.21
C ASP A 76 -22.45 5.32 22.88
N PRO A 77 -23.16 4.26 23.31
CA PRO A 77 -22.66 2.89 23.16
C PRO A 77 -22.55 2.47 21.69
N LEU A 78 -23.40 3.03 20.81
CA LEU A 78 -23.37 2.74 19.38
C LEU A 78 -22.14 3.39 18.73
N PHE A 79 -21.85 4.65 19.08
CA PHE A 79 -20.65 5.32 18.60
C PHE A 79 -19.38 4.60 19.04
N THR A 80 -19.27 4.25 20.33
CA THR A 80 -18.11 3.52 20.87
C THR A 80 -17.97 2.14 20.24
N MET A 81 -19.07 1.39 20.09
CA MET A 81 -19.03 0.08 19.42
C MET A 81 -18.58 0.21 17.96
N GLN A 82 -19.06 1.23 17.25
CA GLN A 82 -18.64 1.48 15.88
C GLN A 82 -17.16 1.90 15.80
N GLN A 83 -16.67 2.71 16.73
CA GLN A 83 -15.26 3.06 16.84
C GLN A 83 -14.38 1.81 17.09
N CYS A 84 -14.83 0.87 17.93
CA CYS A 84 -14.16 -0.43 18.12
C CYS A 84 -14.14 -1.27 16.84
N SER A 85 -15.21 -1.25 16.04
CA SER A 85 -15.26 -1.93 14.74
C SER A 85 -14.22 -1.36 13.76
N VAL A 86 -14.12 -0.02 13.67
CA VAL A 86 -13.06 0.64 12.86
C VAL A 86 -11.68 0.24 13.37
N ALA A 87 -11.44 0.31 14.68
CA ALA A 87 -10.14 -0.03 15.27
C ALA A 87 -9.74 -1.49 15.00
N THR A 88 -10.71 -2.40 15.02
CA THR A 88 -10.50 -3.82 14.70
C THR A 88 -10.09 -4.01 13.24
N LEU A 89 -10.76 -3.32 12.31
CA LEU A 89 -10.42 -3.36 10.88
C LEU A 89 -9.02 -2.79 10.62
N GLN A 90 -8.68 -1.66 11.25
CA GLN A 90 -7.33 -1.09 11.20
C GLN A 90 -6.28 -2.07 11.69
N GLN A 91 -6.54 -2.77 12.81
CA GLN A 91 -5.58 -3.74 13.34
C GLN A 91 -5.40 -4.94 12.41
N LYS A 92 -6.48 -5.43 11.77
CA LYS A 92 -6.40 -6.48 10.75
C LYS A 92 -5.62 -6.03 9.51
N ALA A 93 -5.87 -4.81 9.03
CA ALA A 93 -5.12 -4.23 7.93
C ALA A 93 -3.63 -4.08 8.30
N ILE A 94 -3.30 -3.52 9.45
CA ILE A 94 -1.90 -3.36 9.89
C ILE A 94 -1.19 -4.72 9.96
N ALA A 95 -1.82 -5.74 10.56
CA ALA A 95 -1.22 -7.07 10.68
C ALA A 95 -0.93 -7.72 9.32
N VAL A 96 -1.83 -7.55 8.34
CA VAL A 96 -1.61 -8.05 6.97
C VAL A 96 -0.47 -7.27 6.29
N ARG A 97 -0.45 -5.94 6.42
CA ARG A 97 0.63 -5.11 5.86
C ARG A 97 1.99 -5.49 6.43
N GLU A 98 2.10 -5.75 7.72
CA GLU A 98 3.35 -6.20 8.36
C GLU A 98 3.84 -7.52 7.77
N LYS A 99 2.93 -8.48 7.58
CA LYS A 99 3.26 -9.74 6.89
C LYS A 99 3.72 -9.52 5.45
N ASN A 100 3.07 -8.60 4.73
CA ASN A 100 3.48 -8.24 3.37
C ASN A 100 4.88 -7.62 3.35
N GLN A 101 5.22 -6.77 4.31
CA GLN A 101 6.55 -6.17 4.42
C GLN A 101 7.62 -7.21 4.71
N MET A 102 7.40 -8.09 5.69
CA MET A 102 8.35 -9.17 6.00
C MET A 102 8.59 -10.07 4.79
N LEU A 103 7.51 -10.45 4.08
CA LEU A 103 7.63 -11.25 2.86
C LEU A 103 8.35 -10.48 1.74
N ALA A 104 8.05 -9.21 1.56
CA ALA A 104 8.73 -8.38 0.56
C ALA A 104 10.23 -8.25 0.86
N GLU A 105 10.63 -8.14 2.13
CA GLU A 105 12.02 -8.14 2.59
C GLU A 105 12.71 -9.48 2.35
N GLU A 106 12.06 -10.59 2.71
CA GLU A 106 12.56 -11.95 2.50
C GLU A 106 12.84 -12.22 1.01
N MET A 107 11.92 -11.79 0.16
CA MET A 107 12.04 -11.88 -1.30
C MET A 107 13.03 -10.89 -1.90
N LYS A 108 13.60 -9.98 -1.10
CA LYS A 108 14.42 -8.85 -1.55
C LYS A 108 13.73 -8.05 -2.67
N SER A 109 12.44 -7.78 -2.45
CA SER A 109 11.59 -7.06 -3.39
C SER A 109 12.20 -5.71 -3.78
N GLY A 110 11.92 -5.27 -5.00
CA GLY A 110 12.44 -4.01 -5.52
C GLY A 110 12.11 -2.81 -4.62
N SER A 111 13.03 -1.83 -4.58
CA SER A 111 12.92 -0.65 -3.72
C SER A 111 11.63 0.15 -3.88
N SER A 112 11.01 0.12 -5.08
CA SER A 112 9.71 0.76 -5.33
C SER A 112 8.59 0.15 -4.49
N LEU A 113 8.50 -1.19 -4.43
CA LEU A 113 7.46 -1.89 -3.69
C LEU A 113 7.68 -1.73 -2.18
N MET A 114 8.94 -1.84 -1.73
CA MET A 114 9.32 -1.60 -0.34
C MET A 114 8.92 -0.19 0.15
N ARG A 115 9.20 0.84 -0.64
CA ARG A 115 8.78 2.22 -0.32
C ARG A 115 7.26 2.36 -0.30
N GLY A 116 6.56 1.78 -1.27
CA GLY A 116 5.10 1.85 -1.32
C GLY A 116 4.43 1.18 -0.12
N LEU A 117 4.91 0.00 0.30
CA LEU A 117 4.43 -0.67 1.52
C LEU A 117 4.72 0.16 2.78
N ALA A 118 5.86 0.86 2.84
CA ALA A 118 6.17 1.78 3.93
C ALA A 118 5.25 3.02 3.94
N SER A 119 4.91 3.59 2.79
CA SER A 119 3.95 4.70 2.69
C SER A 119 2.56 4.30 3.17
N VAL A 120 2.10 3.08 2.84
CA VAL A 120 0.84 2.54 3.38
C VAL A 120 0.88 2.45 4.91
N ALA A 121 2.02 2.03 5.48
CA ALA A 121 2.21 1.98 6.92
C ALA A 121 2.03 3.36 7.60
N GLN A 122 2.58 4.41 6.97
CA GLN A 122 2.46 5.77 7.48
C GLN A 122 0.99 6.22 7.52
N GLU A 123 0.23 6.02 6.45
CA GLU A 123 -1.18 6.42 6.42
C GLU A 123 -2.04 5.60 7.40
N GLN A 124 -1.80 4.29 7.50
CA GLN A 124 -2.52 3.43 8.48
C GLN A 124 -2.23 3.84 9.93
N ASN A 125 -0.98 4.19 10.25
CA ASN A 125 -0.62 4.64 11.60
C ASN A 125 -1.23 6.01 11.92
N LYS A 126 -1.24 6.96 10.96
CA LYS A 126 -1.91 8.25 11.12
C LYS A 126 -3.42 8.06 11.39
N ALA A 127 -4.09 7.24 10.58
CA ALA A 127 -5.51 6.93 10.74
C ALA A 127 -5.82 6.29 12.11
N LYS A 128 -4.98 5.35 12.56
CA LYS A 128 -5.11 4.72 13.88
C LYS A 128 -4.94 5.69 15.04
N VAL A 129 -3.96 6.60 14.96
CA VAL A 129 -3.75 7.63 15.99
C VAL A 129 -4.93 8.60 16.02
N ALA A 130 -5.39 9.06 14.85
CA ALA A 130 -6.53 9.97 14.74
C ALA A 130 -7.83 9.33 15.28
N LEU A 131 -8.08 8.04 14.99
CA LEU A 131 -9.25 7.31 15.50
C LEU A 131 -9.30 7.30 17.04
N LYS A 132 -8.15 7.15 17.71
CA LYS A 132 -8.06 7.18 19.18
C LYS A 132 -8.40 8.56 19.77
N GLY A 133 -8.24 9.62 18.98
CA GLY A 133 -8.53 10.99 19.39
C GLY A 133 -10.01 11.37 19.30
N LEU A 134 -10.83 10.59 18.58
CA LEU A 134 -12.26 10.88 18.42
C LEU A 134 -13.05 10.68 19.71
N LYS A 135 -13.95 11.61 20.01
CA LYS A 135 -14.89 11.52 21.12
C LYS A 135 -16.34 11.56 20.62
N ALA A 136 -17.23 10.80 21.27
CA ALA A 136 -18.65 10.85 20.94
C ALA A 136 -19.22 12.25 21.20
N GLY A 137 -20.11 12.75 20.34
CA GLY A 137 -20.77 14.04 20.52
C GLY A 137 -19.89 15.29 20.38
N GLY A 138 -18.57 15.16 20.20
CA GLY A 138 -17.72 16.25 19.74
C GLY A 138 -18.06 16.63 18.30
N ASN A 139 -17.86 17.89 17.92
CA ASN A 139 -17.95 18.31 16.51
C ASN A 139 -16.69 17.85 15.73
N ASP A 140 -16.30 16.59 15.91
CA ASP A 140 -15.07 15.98 15.37
C ASP A 140 -15.26 15.53 13.92
N THR A 141 -16.20 16.14 13.19
CA THR A 141 -16.49 15.86 11.77
C THR A 141 -15.25 16.04 10.91
N VAL A 142 -14.47 17.10 11.16
CA VAL A 142 -13.19 17.36 10.49
C VAL A 142 -12.18 16.24 10.76
N ALA A 143 -12.09 15.76 12.01
CA ALA A 143 -11.16 14.69 12.35
C ALA A 143 -11.58 13.35 11.70
N LEU A 144 -12.87 13.05 11.66
CA LEU A 144 -13.43 11.90 10.94
C LEU A 144 -13.17 11.97 9.43
N GLU A 145 -13.36 13.14 8.81
CA GLU A 145 -13.05 13.36 7.40
C GLU A 145 -11.58 13.15 7.09
N GLU A 146 -10.67 13.63 7.95
CA GLU A 146 -9.24 13.42 7.78
C GLU A 146 -8.83 11.94 7.93
N ILE A 147 -9.49 11.19 8.81
CA ILE A 147 -9.31 9.73 8.90
C ILE A 147 -9.75 9.07 7.58
N VAL A 148 -10.94 9.40 7.07
CA VAL A 148 -11.46 8.87 5.80
C VAL A 148 -10.48 9.15 4.66
N LYS A 149 -10.03 10.40 4.50
CA LYS A 149 -9.05 10.77 3.48
C LYS A 149 -7.73 10.01 3.64
N GLY A 150 -7.26 9.80 4.88
CA GLY A 150 -6.07 9.01 5.16
C GLY A 150 -6.19 7.56 4.72
N VAL A 151 -7.33 6.93 5.02
CA VAL A 151 -7.61 5.55 4.59
C VAL A 151 -7.72 5.48 3.06
N GLU A 152 -8.40 6.43 2.41
CA GLU A 152 -8.47 6.50 0.94
C GLU A 152 -7.10 6.67 0.28
N ARG A 153 -6.22 7.51 0.84
CA ARG A 153 -4.81 7.60 0.37
C ARG A 153 -4.09 6.27 0.55
N GLY A 154 -4.28 5.61 1.68
CA GLY A 154 -3.73 4.27 1.95
C GLY A 154 -4.22 3.23 0.93
N VAL A 155 -5.49 3.28 0.54
CA VAL A 155 -6.07 2.43 -0.52
C VAL A 155 -5.36 2.66 -1.85
N LYS A 156 -5.25 3.93 -2.29
CA LYS A 156 -4.56 4.26 -3.56
C LYS A 156 -3.12 3.75 -3.59
N LEU A 157 -2.37 3.93 -2.49
CA LEU A 157 -1.01 3.44 -2.36
C LEU A 157 -0.94 1.90 -2.42
N ASN A 158 -1.90 1.19 -1.83
CA ASN A 158 -1.96 -0.27 -1.93
C ASN A 158 -2.33 -0.74 -3.34
N GLU A 159 -3.22 -0.05 -4.05
CA GLU A 159 -3.53 -0.34 -5.45
C GLU A 159 -2.30 -0.20 -6.34
N GLU A 160 -1.49 0.85 -6.12
CA GLU A 160 -0.19 1.02 -6.77
C GLU A 160 0.77 -0.13 -6.43
N ASN A 161 0.82 -0.57 -5.16
CA ASN A 161 1.65 -1.71 -4.75
C ASN A 161 1.22 -3.02 -5.43
N VAL A 162 -0.09 -3.24 -5.64
CA VAL A 162 -0.58 -4.39 -6.43
C VAL A 162 -0.03 -4.32 -7.85
N LYS A 163 -0.17 -3.18 -8.52
CA LYS A 163 0.34 -2.99 -9.90
C LYS A 163 1.84 -3.26 -9.97
N ILE A 164 2.62 -2.65 -9.07
CA ILE A 164 4.07 -2.83 -9.02
C ILE A 164 4.44 -4.30 -8.78
N ALA A 165 3.75 -5.00 -7.87
CA ALA A 165 4.00 -6.40 -7.58
C ALA A 165 3.61 -7.32 -8.75
N GLU A 166 2.55 -6.99 -9.49
CA GLU A 166 2.10 -7.72 -10.68
C GLU A 166 3.01 -7.47 -11.90
N GLU A 167 3.49 -6.24 -12.10
CA GLU A 167 4.41 -5.87 -13.18
C GLU A 167 5.80 -6.49 -12.98
N LYS A 168 6.28 -6.56 -11.74
CA LYS A 168 7.58 -7.16 -11.39
C LYS A 168 7.47 -8.64 -11.03
N SER A 169 6.34 -9.26 -11.36
CA SER A 169 6.16 -10.70 -11.17
C SER A 169 7.08 -11.49 -12.10
N CYS A 170 7.48 -12.68 -11.66
CA CYS A 170 8.50 -13.48 -12.33
C CYS A 170 8.14 -13.75 -13.80
N GLY A 171 8.96 -13.25 -14.73
CA GLY A 171 8.80 -13.49 -16.17
C GLY A 171 8.04 -12.41 -16.95
N ARG A 172 7.89 -11.19 -16.39
CA ARG A 172 7.48 -9.98 -17.12
C ARG A 172 8.54 -8.89 -17.03
#